data_AF-A0A3P6U5J0-F1
#
_entry.id   AF-A0A3P6U5J0-F1
#
_cell.length_a   1.000
_cell.length_b   1.000
_cell.length_c   1.000
_cell.angle_alpha   90.00
_cell.angle_beta   90.00
_cell.angle_gamma   90.00
#
_symmetry.space_group_name_H-M   'P 1'
#
loop_
_entity.id
_entity.type
_entity.pdbx_description
1 polymer ?
#
loop_
_entity_poly.entity_id
_entity_poly.type
_entity_poly.pdbx_seq_one_letter_code
_entity_poly.pdbx_strand_id
1 'polypeptide(L)'
;MVASLPRRALKPRYWLAAHMHCFFPALVPHSNKNPGNDFGLTRFLSLDKPLPRRHFLQALEFNVNQNVSLNLSYDPTWLAILKATDSLTSNIYMPSQHTRNERWDFRPTKEEIAKVVEIYDGDFTIPMNFKMTARPHRVNETNDISQELYYRNPQSAEFCEKLGIKDLNEMLCSLSLNGVGVPYYITENSDSRSVVLENRTSERKEDFDEDNDFIIDNNPTPEALLMDDLKTPAIDK
;
A
#
# COMPACT_ATOMS: atom_id res chain seq x y z
N MET A 1 9.53 -20.72 -1.76
CA MET A 1 8.20 -20.89 -2.39
C MET A 1 7.71 -19.51 -2.82
N VAL A 2 7.96 -19.15 -4.08
CA VAL A 2 7.80 -17.78 -4.60
C VAL A 2 6.38 -17.59 -5.13
N ALA A 3 5.68 -16.56 -4.63
CA ALA A 3 4.59 -15.73 -5.18
C ALA A 3 3.84 -16.14 -6.48
N SER A 4 3.65 -17.43 -6.76
CA SER A 4 3.14 -17.90 -8.06
C SER A 4 1.62 -17.96 -8.14
N LEU A 5 0.93 -17.95 -6.99
CA LEU A 5 -0.52 -18.13 -6.91
C LEU A 5 -1.32 -16.87 -7.32
N PRO A 6 -1.00 -15.64 -6.86
CA PRO A 6 -1.86 -14.49 -7.19
C PRO A 6 -1.76 -14.09 -8.67
N ARG A 7 -0.56 -14.13 -9.25
CA ARG A 7 -0.33 -13.71 -10.66
C ARG A 7 -1.08 -14.55 -11.67
N ARG A 8 -1.13 -15.88 -11.46
CA ARG A 8 -1.81 -16.81 -12.38
C ARG A 8 -3.32 -16.65 -12.38
N ALA A 9 -3.89 -16.26 -11.23
CA ALA A 9 -5.33 -16.05 -11.08
C ALA A 9 -5.76 -14.66 -11.56
N LEU A 10 -5.06 -13.60 -11.14
CA LEU A 10 -5.46 -12.21 -11.39
C LEU A 10 -5.03 -11.67 -12.75
N LYS A 11 -3.92 -12.17 -13.32
CA LYS A 11 -3.39 -11.78 -14.63
C LYS A 11 -3.37 -10.24 -14.86
N PRO A 12 -2.79 -9.44 -13.95
CA PRO A 12 -2.86 -7.98 -14.06
C PRO A 12 -2.04 -7.47 -15.25
N ARG A 13 -2.37 -6.29 -15.79
CA ARG A 13 -1.60 -5.67 -16.87
C ARG A 13 -0.15 -5.34 -16.45
N TYR A 14 0.01 -4.92 -15.20
CA TYR A 14 1.30 -4.58 -14.60
C TYR A 14 1.47 -5.35 -13.29
N TRP A 15 2.68 -5.83 -13.03
CA TRP A 15 3.08 -6.43 -11.76
C TRP A 15 4.36 -5.74 -11.30
N LEU A 16 4.24 -4.90 -10.28
CA LEU A 16 5.36 -4.15 -9.73
C LEU A 16 5.84 -4.83 -8.45
N ALA A 17 7.15 -5.04 -8.33
CA ALA A 17 7.77 -5.72 -7.20
C ALA A 17 9.06 -4.99 -6.77
N ALA A 18 9.56 -5.35 -5.60
CA ALA A 18 10.83 -4.85 -5.07
C ALA A 18 11.50 -5.97 -4.23
N HIS A 19 12.29 -5.62 -3.22
CA HIS A 19 12.91 -6.51 -2.22
C HIS A 19 14.16 -7.28 -2.67
N MET A 20 14.22 -7.79 -3.90
CA MET A 20 15.40 -8.56 -4.38
C MET A 20 16.63 -7.71 -4.72
N HIS A 21 16.56 -6.40 -4.53
CA HIS A 21 17.62 -5.44 -4.85
C HIS A 21 18.16 -5.61 -6.27
N CYS A 22 17.24 -5.77 -7.23
CA CYS A 22 17.59 -5.86 -8.64
C CYS A 22 16.50 -5.20 -9.50
N PHE A 23 16.96 -4.41 -10.47
CA PHE A 23 16.12 -3.96 -11.55
C PHE A 23 15.92 -5.10 -12.55
N PHE A 24 14.66 -5.52 -12.75
CA PHE A 24 14.34 -6.60 -13.68
C PHE A 24 12.99 -6.35 -14.37
N PRO A 25 13.02 -5.94 -15.64
CA PRO A 25 11.82 -5.78 -16.44
C PRO A 25 11.55 -7.07 -17.24
N ALA A 26 10.32 -7.57 -17.25
CA ALA A 26 9.95 -8.79 -17.97
C ALA A 26 8.52 -8.76 -18.50
N LEU A 27 8.29 -9.47 -19.60
CA LEU A 27 6.96 -9.68 -20.16
C LEU A 27 6.52 -11.12 -19.91
N VAL A 28 5.42 -11.30 -19.18
CA VAL A 28 4.90 -12.61 -18.80
C VAL A 28 3.64 -12.90 -19.62
N PRO A 29 3.70 -13.82 -20.61
CA PRO A 29 2.53 -14.19 -21.38
C PRO A 29 1.56 -15.03 -20.55
N HIS A 30 0.25 -14.81 -20.74
CA HIS A 30 -0.78 -15.66 -20.16
C HIS A 30 -1.29 -16.63 -21.21
N SER A 31 -1.24 -17.93 -20.91
CA SER A 31 -1.79 -18.95 -21.82
C SER A 31 -3.31 -18.78 -21.94
N ASN A 32 -3.78 -18.66 -23.17
CA ASN A 32 -5.18 -18.45 -23.48
C ASN A 32 -5.85 -19.80 -23.75
N LYS A 33 -6.56 -20.35 -22.76
CA LYS A 33 -7.31 -21.60 -22.94
C LYS A 33 -8.66 -21.39 -23.63
N ASN A 34 -9.13 -20.14 -23.75
CA ASN A 34 -10.41 -19.79 -24.35
C ASN A 34 -10.20 -18.80 -25.51
N PRO A 35 -10.54 -19.15 -26.77
CA PRO A 35 -10.33 -18.31 -27.96
C PRO A 35 -11.30 -17.12 -28.08
N GLY A 36 -11.41 -16.31 -27.01
CA GLY A 36 -12.28 -15.13 -26.97
C GLY A 36 -12.00 -14.14 -25.83
N ASN A 37 -11.11 -14.48 -24.89
CA ASN A 37 -10.62 -13.55 -23.88
C ASN A 37 -9.13 -13.31 -24.13
N ASP A 38 -8.74 -12.21 -24.76
CA ASP A 38 -7.32 -11.82 -24.80
C ASP A 38 -6.87 -11.41 -23.40
N PHE A 39 -6.56 -12.40 -22.55
CA PHE A 39 -5.71 -12.16 -21.41
C PHE A 39 -4.34 -11.79 -21.98
N GLY A 40 -4.12 -10.50 -22.16
CA GLY A 40 -2.85 -9.95 -22.65
C GLY A 40 -1.67 -10.35 -21.76
N LEU A 41 -0.47 -9.91 -22.11
CA LEU A 41 0.73 -10.11 -21.27
C LEU A 41 0.67 -9.28 -19.98
N THR A 42 1.31 -9.76 -18.92
CA THR A 42 1.67 -8.94 -17.74
C THR A 42 3.05 -8.32 -17.93
N ARG A 43 3.15 -7.00 -17.75
CA ARG A 43 4.44 -6.31 -17.63
C ARG A 43 4.93 -6.38 -16.19
N PHE A 44 5.92 -7.22 -15.95
CA PHE A 44 6.59 -7.34 -14.67
C PHE A 44 7.74 -6.34 -14.59
N LEU A 45 7.86 -5.66 -13.45
CA LEU A 45 9.00 -4.80 -13.14
C LEU A 45 9.37 -4.99 -11.68
N SER A 46 10.64 -5.31 -11.43
CA SER A 46 11.25 -5.12 -10.11
C SER A 46 12.17 -3.91 -10.08
N LEU A 47 12.18 -3.21 -8.95
CA LEU A 47 13.08 -2.07 -8.68
C LEU A 47 14.20 -2.47 -7.71
N ASP A 48 15.33 -1.77 -7.82
CA ASP A 48 16.51 -1.97 -6.99
C ASP A 48 16.42 -1.24 -5.64
N LYS A 49 17.38 -1.48 -4.74
CA LYS A 49 17.55 -0.70 -3.51
C LYS A 49 17.89 0.76 -3.87
N PRO A 50 17.39 1.75 -3.12
CA PRO A 50 17.76 3.15 -3.28
C PRO A 50 19.21 3.41 -2.85
N LEU A 51 20.12 2.98 -3.70
CA LEU A 51 21.55 3.19 -3.62
C LEU A 51 22.03 3.94 -4.87
N PRO A 52 23.19 4.60 -4.82
CA PRO A 52 23.72 5.33 -5.95
C PRO A 52 23.80 4.50 -7.21
N ARG A 53 23.49 5.14 -8.34
CA ARG A 53 23.54 4.53 -9.68
C ARG A 53 22.70 3.27 -9.86
N ARG A 54 21.68 3.05 -9.02
CA ARG A 54 20.74 1.93 -9.16
C ARG A 54 19.37 2.40 -9.63
N HIS A 55 18.64 1.51 -10.31
CA HIS A 55 17.30 1.81 -10.81
C HIS A 55 16.25 1.47 -9.74
N PHE A 56 16.12 2.34 -8.74
CA PHE A 56 15.20 2.18 -7.60
C PHE A 56 13.86 2.89 -7.79
N LEU A 57 13.73 3.76 -8.79
CA LEU A 57 12.52 4.52 -9.09
C LEU A 57 12.24 4.50 -10.60
N GLN A 58 10.98 4.30 -10.96
CA GLN A 58 10.50 4.39 -12.34
C GLN A 58 9.14 5.06 -12.37
N ALA A 59 9.00 6.08 -13.23
CA ALA A 59 7.71 6.68 -13.55
C ALA A 59 7.05 5.91 -14.70
N LEU A 60 5.75 5.65 -14.57
CA LEU A 60 4.94 5.02 -15.61
C LEU A 60 3.89 6.01 -16.07
N GLU A 61 3.75 6.17 -17.39
CA GLU A 61 2.74 7.03 -17.98
C GLU A 61 1.54 6.19 -18.42
N PHE A 62 0.35 6.63 -18.04
CA PHE A 62 -0.90 5.97 -18.39
C PHE A 62 -1.82 6.95 -19.10
N ASN A 63 -2.37 6.51 -20.23
CA ASN A 63 -3.43 7.26 -20.90
C ASN A 63 -4.72 7.17 -20.07
N VAL A 64 -5.03 8.25 -19.36
CA VAL A 64 -6.28 8.40 -18.60
C VAL A 64 -7.19 9.36 -19.37
N ASN A 65 -8.49 9.10 -19.32
CA ASN A 65 -9.48 10.01 -19.90
C ASN A 65 -9.45 11.36 -19.13
N GLN A 66 -9.22 12.45 -19.85
CA GLN A 66 -9.08 13.80 -19.28
C GLN A 66 -10.33 14.28 -18.53
N ASN A 67 -11.50 13.70 -18.82
CA ASN A 67 -12.77 14.08 -18.19
C ASN A 67 -13.03 13.33 -16.86
N VAL A 68 -12.10 12.49 -16.40
CA VAL A 68 -12.25 11.71 -15.16
C VAL A 68 -11.52 12.40 -14.02
N SER A 69 -12.18 12.53 -12.87
CA SER A 69 -11.56 13.06 -11.66
C SER A 69 -10.48 12.11 -11.14
N LEU A 70 -9.28 12.63 -10.87
CA LEU A 70 -8.15 11.88 -10.31
C LEU A 70 -8.23 11.82 -8.78
N ASN A 71 -9.27 11.18 -8.26
CA ASN A 71 -9.48 11.02 -6.83
C ASN A 71 -9.15 9.59 -6.38
N LEU A 72 -8.70 9.44 -5.14
CA LEU A 72 -8.62 8.12 -4.52
C LEU A 72 -10.03 7.67 -4.11
N SER A 73 -10.35 6.41 -4.40
CA SER A 73 -11.62 5.79 -4.07
C SER A 73 -11.39 4.38 -3.55
N TYR A 74 -12.27 3.91 -2.68
CA TYR A 74 -12.29 2.53 -2.23
C TYR A 74 -12.75 1.61 -3.36
N ASP A 75 -12.15 0.42 -3.44
CA ASP A 75 -12.63 -0.63 -4.33
C ASP A 75 -13.76 -1.43 -3.63
N PRO A 76 -14.97 -1.50 -4.20
CA PRO A 76 -16.09 -2.21 -3.58
C PRO A 76 -15.85 -3.71 -3.38
N THR A 77 -15.05 -4.34 -4.24
CA THR A 77 -14.69 -5.76 -4.12
C THR A 77 -13.80 -5.97 -2.90
N TRP A 78 -12.80 -5.11 -2.71
CA TRP A 78 -11.93 -5.10 -1.55
C TRP A 78 -12.69 -4.85 -0.25
N LEU A 79 -13.61 -3.87 -0.23
CA LEU A 79 -14.48 -3.61 0.92
C LEU A 79 -15.36 -4.82 1.28
N ALA A 80 -15.91 -5.50 0.27
CA ALA A 80 -16.72 -6.70 0.48
C ALA A 80 -15.88 -7.85 1.05
N ILE A 81 -14.64 -8.02 0.55
CA ILE A 81 -13.68 -9.01 1.10
C ILE A 81 -13.37 -8.68 2.55
N LEU A 82 -13.01 -7.42 2.86
CA LEU A 82 -12.71 -7.00 4.23
C LEU A 82 -13.85 -7.34 5.18
N LYS A 83 -15.08 -6.98 4.82
CA LYS A 83 -16.26 -7.27 5.63
C LYS A 83 -16.53 -8.77 5.77
N ALA A 84 -16.35 -9.54 4.71
CA ALA A 84 -16.52 -11.00 4.76
C ALA A 84 -15.44 -11.70 5.61
N THR A 85 -14.24 -11.11 5.70
CA THR A 85 -13.12 -11.63 6.48
C THR A 85 -12.99 -11.06 7.89
N ASP A 86 -13.90 -10.17 8.32
CA ASP A 86 -13.83 -9.54 9.65
C ASP A 86 -13.78 -10.54 10.81
N SER A 87 -14.52 -11.65 10.70
CA SER A 87 -14.49 -12.73 11.70
C SER A 87 -13.12 -13.38 11.87
N LEU A 88 -12.26 -13.33 10.86
CA LEU A 88 -10.92 -13.93 10.88
C LEU A 88 -9.93 -13.15 11.74
N THR A 89 -10.22 -11.88 12.05
CA THR A 89 -9.37 -11.02 12.89
C THR A 89 -9.13 -11.55 14.30
N SER A 90 -10.01 -12.42 14.79
CA SER A 90 -9.92 -13.01 16.14
C SER A 90 -9.58 -14.50 16.11
N ASN A 91 -9.32 -15.07 14.93
CA ASN A 91 -9.09 -16.50 14.78
C ASN A 91 -7.59 -16.84 14.91
N ILE A 92 -7.32 -17.90 15.65
CA ILE A 92 -5.95 -18.45 15.83
C ILE A 92 -5.52 -19.24 14.57
N TYR A 93 -6.47 -19.60 13.70
CA TYR A 93 -6.19 -20.34 12.47
C TYR A 93 -6.96 -19.75 11.28
N MET A 94 -6.44 -19.96 10.07
CA MET A 94 -7.08 -19.53 8.82
C MET A 94 -7.82 -20.70 8.17
N PRO A 95 -9.07 -20.49 7.70
CA PRO A 95 -9.83 -21.53 7.03
C PRO A 95 -9.12 -21.95 5.74
N SER A 96 -9.19 -23.24 5.43
CA SER A 96 -8.56 -23.82 4.23
C SER A 96 -9.58 -24.62 3.43
N GLN A 97 -9.23 -24.96 2.19
CA GLN A 97 -10.02 -25.87 1.34
C GLN A 97 -10.29 -27.24 2.01
N HIS A 98 -9.46 -27.62 2.98
CA HIS A 98 -9.57 -28.87 3.70
C HIS A 98 -10.41 -28.75 4.99
N THR A 99 -10.76 -27.53 5.40
CA THR A 99 -11.60 -27.29 6.58
C THR A 99 -13.06 -27.59 6.23
N ARG A 100 -13.66 -28.55 6.94
CA ARG A 100 -15.06 -28.95 6.71
C ARG A 100 -15.98 -27.95 7.43
N ASN A 101 -17.01 -27.47 6.73
CA ASN A 101 -18.09 -26.59 7.24
C ASN A 101 -17.73 -25.11 7.47
N GLU A 102 -16.58 -24.63 7.00
CA GLU A 102 -16.23 -23.21 7.07
C GLU A 102 -16.01 -22.62 5.67
N ARG A 103 -16.35 -21.34 5.51
CA ARG A 103 -16.05 -20.61 4.28
C ARG A 103 -14.54 -20.39 4.19
N TRP A 104 -13.93 -20.90 3.13
CA TRP A 104 -12.50 -20.68 2.82
C TRP A 104 -12.31 -19.79 1.58
N ASP A 105 -13.34 -19.67 0.74
CA ASP A 105 -13.34 -18.83 -0.46
C ASP A 105 -14.08 -17.52 -0.19
N PHE A 106 -13.32 -16.44 -0.07
CA PHE A 106 -13.82 -15.10 0.21
C PHE A 106 -13.94 -14.22 -1.03
N ARG A 107 -13.96 -14.81 -2.24
CA ARG A 107 -14.42 -14.07 -3.41
C ARG A 107 -15.83 -13.55 -3.14
N PRO A 108 -16.07 -12.23 -3.21
CA PRO A 108 -17.33 -11.66 -2.78
C PRO A 108 -18.44 -12.02 -3.76
N THR A 109 -19.63 -12.33 -3.23
CA THR A 109 -20.83 -12.54 -4.06
C THR A 109 -21.41 -11.20 -4.51
N LYS A 110 -22.34 -11.24 -5.47
CA LYS A 110 -23.02 -10.02 -5.95
C LYS A 110 -23.80 -9.34 -4.83
N GLU A 111 -24.38 -10.13 -3.94
CA GLU A 111 -25.15 -9.67 -2.79
C GLU A 111 -24.25 -8.99 -1.75
N GLU A 112 -23.03 -9.50 -1.55
CA GLU A 112 -22.04 -8.89 -0.65
C GLU A 112 -21.54 -7.54 -1.17
N ILE A 113 -21.30 -7.45 -2.48
CA ILE A 113 -20.94 -6.19 -3.12
C ILE A 113 -22.11 -5.20 -3.05
N ALA A 114 -23.35 -5.65 -3.28
CA ALA A 114 -24.54 -4.79 -3.20
C ALA A 114 -24.72 -4.17 -1.80
N LYS A 115 -24.48 -4.94 -0.73
CA LYS A 115 -24.50 -4.41 0.65
C LYS A 115 -23.44 -3.32 0.87
N VAL A 116 -22.25 -3.48 0.29
CA VAL A 116 -21.20 -2.47 0.37
C VAL A 116 -21.59 -1.20 -0.39
N VAL A 117 -22.20 -1.34 -1.57
CA VAL A 117 -22.75 -0.20 -2.32
C VAL A 117 -23.80 0.55 -1.52
N GLU A 118 -24.67 -0.15 -0.80
CA GLU A 118 -25.66 0.44 0.10
C GLU A 118 -25.00 1.19 1.27
N ILE A 119 -24.00 0.61 1.94
CA ILE A 119 -23.27 1.25 3.07
C ILE A 119 -22.60 2.57 2.65
N TYR A 120 -22.15 2.66 1.40
CA TYR A 120 -21.43 3.81 0.87
C TYR A 120 -22.31 4.73 0.02
N ASP A 121 -23.62 4.47 -0.09
CA ASP A 121 -24.55 5.21 -0.95
C ASP A 121 -24.07 5.34 -2.40
N GLY A 122 -23.29 4.36 -2.87
CA GLY A 122 -22.63 4.36 -4.18
C GLY A 122 -21.45 5.33 -4.33
N ASP A 123 -21.09 6.11 -3.30
CA ASP A 123 -19.93 6.99 -3.29
C ASP A 123 -18.77 6.36 -2.50
N PHE A 124 -17.76 5.92 -3.25
CA PHE A 124 -16.55 5.31 -2.72
C PHE A 124 -15.38 6.28 -2.58
N THR A 125 -15.60 7.57 -2.77
CA THR A 125 -14.53 8.58 -2.64
C THR A 125 -13.95 8.56 -1.22
N ILE A 126 -12.62 8.54 -1.12
CA ILE A 126 -11.96 8.59 0.20
C ILE A 126 -12.18 9.98 0.80
N PRO A 127 -12.69 10.10 2.03
CA PRO A 127 -12.93 11.40 2.66
C PRO A 127 -11.61 12.14 2.93
N MET A 128 -11.62 13.46 2.73
CA MET A 128 -10.51 14.36 3.03
C MET A 128 -10.52 14.80 4.51
N ASN A 129 -10.51 13.83 5.43
CA ASN A 129 -10.61 14.01 6.89
C ASN A 129 -9.29 13.70 7.62
N PHE A 130 -8.14 13.82 6.94
CA PHE A 130 -6.84 13.58 7.53
C PHE A 130 -6.58 14.51 8.73
N LYS A 131 -6.05 13.95 9.81
CA LYS A 131 -5.62 14.70 11.00
C LYS A 131 -4.19 14.30 11.36
N MET A 132 -3.38 15.29 11.72
CA MET A 132 -1.99 15.08 12.12
C MET A 132 -1.95 14.38 13.48
N THR A 133 -1.62 13.09 13.50
CA THR A 133 -1.58 12.27 14.72
C THR A 133 -0.23 12.30 15.41
N ALA A 134 0.86 12.20 14.64
CA ALA A 134 2.22 12.33 15.15
C ALA A 134 2.68 13.79 15.18
N ARG A 135 3.61 14.13 16.07
CA ARG A 135 4.20 15.46 16.12
C ARG A 135 5.04 15.74 14.87
N PRO A 136 5.07 16.99 14.37
CA PRO A 136 5.98 17.36 13.31
C PRO A 136 7.42 17.24 13.79
N HIS A 137 8.30 16.77 12.91
CA HIS A 137 9.74 16.69 13.19
C HIS A 137 10.31 18.09 13.45
N ARG A 138 11.07 18.27 14.54
CA ARG A 138 11.71 19.55 14.89
C ARG A 138 13.23 19.42 14.88
N VAL A 139 13.84 20.29 14.07
CA VAL A 139 15.28 20.30 13.76
C VAL A 139 16.18 20.37 15.00
N ASN A 140 15.73 21.08 16.05
CA ASN A 140 16.53 21.44 17.21
C ASN A 140 16.11 20.69 18.49
N GLU A 141 15.14 19.78 18.42
CA GLU A 141 14.80 18.94 19.56
C GLU A 141 15.78 17.77 19.63
N THR A 142 16.36 17.54 20.81
CA THR A 142 17.08 16.29 21.09
C THR A 142 16.06 15.17 20.93
N ASN A 143 16.28 14.26 19.97
CA ASN A 143 15.48 13.05 19.81
C ASN A 143 15.50 12.30 21.15
N ASP A 144 14.49 12.51 21.98
CA ASP A 144 14.30 11.71 23.18
C ASP A 144 13.81 10.36 22.64
N ILE A 145 14.73 9.40 22.53
CA ILE A 145 14.51 8.04 21.99
C ILE A 145 13.56 7.23 22.92
N SER A 146 12.95 7.89 23.91
CA SER A 146 11.92 7.35 24.78
C SER A 146 10.74 6.89 23.94
N GLN A 147 10.62 5.58 23.76
CA GLN A 147 9.51 4.81 23.17
C GLN A 147 8.69 5.54 22.11
N GLU A 148 8.87 5.15 20.84
CA GLU A 148 7.95 5.53 19.77
C GLU A 148 6.52 5.15 20.16
N LEU A 149 5.75 6.16 20.56
CA LEU A 149 4.36 5.99 20.91
C LEU A 149 3.53 5.76 19.64
N TYR A 150 2.61 4.81 19.71
CA TYR A 150 1.61 4.62 18.67
C TYR A 150 0.51 5.67 18.82
N TYR A 151 0.17 6.36 17.72
CA TYR A 151 -0.91 7.34 17.69
C TYR A 151 -2.06 6.80 16.84
N ARG A 152 -3.23 6.57 17.46
CA ARG A 152 -4.40 6.05 16.75
C ARG A 152 -4.86 7.03 15.66
N ASN A 153 -5.03 6.52 14.44
CA ASN A 153 -5.53 7.32 13.31
C ASN A 153 -7.07 7.42 13.36
N PRO A 154 -7.65 8.63 13.52
CA PRO A 154 -9.10 8.80 13.54
C PRO A 154 -9.76 8.42 12.21
N GLN A 155 -9.09 8.65 11.07
CA GLN A 155 -9.62 8.26 9.76
C GLN A 155 -9.74 6.73 9.64
N SER A 156 -8.81 5.97 10.23
CA SER A 156 -8.90 4.50 10.27
C SER A 156 -10.06 4.03 11.15
N ALA A 157 -10.30 4.68 12.28
CA ALA A 157 -11.42 4.36 13.17
C ALA A 157 -12.78 4.64 12.49
N GLU A 158 -12.95 5.82 11.89
CA GLU A 158 -14.16 6.18 11.13
C GLU A 158 -14.41 5.23 9.95
N PHE A 159 -13.35 4.78 9.27
CA PHE A 159 -13.44 3.78 8.21
C PHE A 159 -13.95 2.43 8.73
N CYS A 160 -13.38 1.91 9.81
CA CYS A 160 -13.79 0.64 10.42
C CYS A 160 -15.25 0.71 10.91
N GLU A 161 -15.65 1.82 11.54
CA GLU A 161 -17.01 2.06 11.99
C GLU A 161 -18.00 2.10 10.81
N LYS A 162 -17.70 2.90 9.76
CA LYS A 162 -18.56 3.01 8.57
C LYS A 162 -18.74 1.66 7.87
N LEU A 163 -17.65 0.90 7.69
CA LEU A 163 -17.73 -0.43 7.07
C LEU A 163 -18.37 -1.47 8.00
N GLY A 164 -18.42 -1.20 9.31
CA GLY A 164 -18.93 -2.12 10.34
C GLY A 164 -18.03 -3.35 10.47
N ILE A 165 -16.73 -3.12 10.64
CA ILE A 165 -15.68 -4.12 10.92
C ILE A 165 -14.94 -3.75 12.19
N LYS A 166 -14.24 -4.72 12.81
CA LYS A 166 -13.45 -4.48 14.02
C LYS A 166 -12.25 -3.58 13.71
N ASP A 167 -12.00 -2.61 14.59
CA ASP A 167 -10.78 -1.81 14.54
C ASP A 167 -9.63 -2.55 15.24
N LEU A 168 -8.78 -3.18 14.44
CA LEU A 168 -7.58 -3.86 14.93
C LEU A 168 -6.61 -2.92 15.66
N ASN A 169 -6.52 -1.66 15.24
CA ASN A 169 -5.65 -0.69 15.89
C ASN A 169 -6.19 -0.34 17.29
N GLU A 170 -7.51 -0.21 17.43
CA GLU A 170 -8.14 -0.04 18.75
C GLU A 170 -7.87 -1.24 19.65
N MET A 171 -8.05 -2.45 19.13
CA MET A 171 -7.75 -3.68 19.86
C MET A 171 -6.28 -3.71 20.29
N LEU A 172 -5.34 -3.37 19.42
CA LEU A 172 -3.90 -3.29 19.75
C LEU A 172 -3.62 -2.22 20.82
N CYS A 173 -4.20 -1.02 20.70
CA CYS A 173 -4.08 0.03 21.71
C CYS A 173 -4.59 -0.42 23.08
N SER A 174 -5.68 -1.19 23.11
CA SER A 174 -6.26 -1.67 24.36
C SER A 174 -5.37 -2.68 25.11
N LEU A 175 -4.45 -3.36 24.41
CA LEU A 175 -3.53 -4.34 25.00
C LEU A 175 -2.31 -3.69 25.68
N SER A 176 -1.92 -2.47 25.28
CA SER A 176 -0.74 -1.77 25.82
C SER A 176 -0.97 -0.27 25.88
N LEU A 177 -1.65 0.19 26.93
CA LEU A 177 -1.94 1.61 27.14
C LEU A 177 -0.68 2.47 27.28
N ASN A 178 0.41 1.89 27.78
CA ASN A 178 1.67 2.62 27.99
C ASN A 178 2.39 2.98 26.68
N GLY A 179 2.07 2.29 25.59
CA GLY A 179 2.64 2.55 24.26
C GLY A 179 1.78 3.45 23.37
N VAL A 180 0.65 3.98 23.88
CA VAL A 180 -0.28 4.80 23.08
C VAL A 180 -0.12 6.26 23.43
N GLY A 181 0.23 7.07 22.44
CA GLY A 181 0.41 8.51 22.57
C GLY A 181 -0.90 9.27 22.35
N VAL A 182 -0.96 10.49 22.89
CA VAL A 182 -2.04 11.44 22.61
C VAL A 182 -1.81 12.05 21.23
N PRO A 183 -2.76 11.92 20.27
CA PRO A 183 -2.61 12.49 18.94
C PRO A 183 -2.39 14.01 18.95
N TYR A 184 -1.49 14.48 18.08
CA TYR A 184 -1.05 15.88 18.03
C TYR A 184 -2.20 16.88 17.79
N TYR A 185 -3.14 16.55 16.88
CA TYR A 185 -4.30 17.40 16.60
C TYR A 185 -5.20 17.66 17.82
N ILE A 186 -5.11 16.86 18.89
CA ILE A 186 -5.83 17.09 20.16
C ILE A 186 -5.10 18.14 21.00
N THR A 187 -3.77 18.17 20.92
CA THR A 187 -2.92 19.11 21.67
C THR A 187 -2.79 20.49 21.02
N GLU A 188 -3.08 20.64 19.72
CA GLU A 188 -3.00 21.94 19.01
C GLU A 188 -3.94 23.02 19.59
N ASN A 189 -4.99 22.64 20.33
CA ASN A 189 -5.85 23.61 21.02
C ASN A 189 -5.13 24.39 22.14
N SER A 190 -3.90 24.06 22.51
CA SER A 190 -3.14 24.78 23.55
C SER A 190 -1.83 25.45 23.10
N ASP A 191 -1.28 25.14 21.93
CA ASP A 191 0.07 25.61 21.54
C ASP A 191 0.05 26.38 20.21
N SER A 192 -0.29 27.67 20.29
CA SER A 192 -0.21 28.62 19.17
C SER A 192 1.24 29.03 18.89
N ARG A 193 2.07 28.10 18.40
CA ARG A 193 3.43 28.42 17.89
C ARG A 193 3.60 27.91 16.47
N SER A 194 3.90 28.84 15.56
CA SER A 194 4.10 28.64 14.13
C SER A 194 5.09 27.51 13.84
N VAL A 195 4.64 26.48 13.13
CA VAL A 195 5.49 25.42 12.56
C VAL A 195 6.28 26.02 11.40
N VAL A 196 7.54 26.36 11.61
CA VAL A 196 8.45 26.79 10.54
C VAL A 196 9.00 25.54 9.87
N LEU A 197 8.53 25.26 8.65
CA LEU A 197 9.10 24.25 7.76
C LEU A 197 10.34 24.84 7.10
N GLU A 198 11.49 24.77 7.76
CA GLU A 198 12.78 25.05 7.10
C GLU A 198 13.21 23.84 6.26
N ASN A 199 13.51 24.08 4.99
CA ASN A 199 14.10 23.10 4.08
C ASN A 199 15.43 22.59 4.67
N ARG A 200 15.49 21.32 5.07
CA ARG A 200 16.74 20.69 5.51
C ARG A 200 17.50 20.12 4.31
N THR A 201 18.54 20.84 3.89
CA THR A 201 19.76 20.25 3.35
C THR A 201 20.80 20.22 4.47
N SER A 202 20.83 19.15 5.26
CA SER A 202 22.00 18.71 6.04
C SER A 202 21.62 17.46 6.84
N GLU A 203 22.06 16.32 6.32
CA GLU A 203 21.98 15.00 6.93
C GLU A 203 22.84 14.95 8.20
N ARG A 204 22.33 14.30 9.25
CA ARG A 204 23.15 13.80 10.36
C ARG A 204 23.06 12.28 10.37
N LYS A 205 24.22 11.64 10.31
CA LYS A 205 24.44 10.19 10.43
C LYS A 205 24.03 9.73 11.83
N GLU A 206 23.07 8.82 11.88
CA GLU A 206 22.93 7.86 12.97
C GLU A 206 23.27 6.49 12.39
N ASP A 207 23.96 5.66 13.17
CA ASP A 207 24.61 4.43 12.73
C ASP A 207 23.58 3.36 12.29
N PHE A 208 23.28 3.37 10.98
CA PHE A 208 22.73 2.24 10.26
C PHE A 208 23.89 1.42 9.68
N ASP A 209 23.77 0.09 9.63
CA ASP A 209 24.80 -0.85 9.17
C ASP A 209 25.70 -0.26 8.04
N GLU A 210 26.97 -0.02 8.37
CA GLU A 210 27.95 0.83 7.67
C GLU A 210 28.21 0.51 6.18
N ASP A 211 27.56 -0.50 5.60
CA ASP A 211 27.82 -0.93 4.23
C ASP A 211 26.80 -0.47 3.18
N ASN A 212 25.62 0.07 3.55
CA ASN A 212 24.63 0.47 2.52
C ASN A 212 23.68 1.60 2.96
N ASP A 213 24.24 2.77 3.25
CA ASP A 213 23.51 4.03 3.45
C ASP A 213 22.61 4.38 2.25
N PHE A 214 21.44 4.94 2.54
CA PHE A 214 20.57 5.58 1.56
C PHE A 214 21.28 6.84 1.05
N ILE A 215 22.01 6.73 -0.07
CA ILE A 215 22.69 7.86 -0.69
C ILE A 215 21.85 8.31 -1.87
N ILE A 216 21.37 9.56 -1.81
CA ILE A 216 20.72 10.22 -2.94
C ILE A 216 21.79 10.60 -3.96
N ASP A 217 21.93 9.81 -5.01
CA ASP A 217 22.80 10.13 -6.13
C ASP A 217 22.15 11.17 -7.03
N ASN A 218 22.70 12.38 -7.02
CA ASN A 218 22.26 13.49 -7.87
C ASN A 218 22.92 13.48 -9.26
N ASN A 219 23.78 12.50 -9.56
CA ASN A 219 24.40 12.39 -10.87
C ASN A 219 23.45 11.68 -11.85
N PRO A 220 23.35 12.13 -13.11
CA PRO A 220 22.51 11.48 -14.11
C PRO A 220 23.03 10.06 -14.38
N THR A 221 22.17 9.06 -14.22
CA THR A 221 22.42 7.71 -14.72
C THR A 221 22.41 7.71 -16.25
N PRO A 222 23.32 6.96 -16.91
CA PRO A 222 23.20 6.70 -18.34
C PRO A 222 21.86 6.04 -18.65
N GLU A 223 21.25 6.45 -19.77
CA GLU A 223 20.00 5.97 -20.39
C GLU A 223 19.27 4.85 -19.63
N ALA A 224 18.22 5.22 -18.87
CA ALA A 224 17.45 4.25 -18.09
C ALA A 224 16.65 3.35 -19.02
N LEU A 225 16.77 2.03 -18.86
CA LEU A 225 15.89 1.04 -19.49
C LEU A 225 14.45 1.31 -19.02
N LEU A 226 13.59 1.78 -19.93
CA LEU A 226 12.18 1.99 -19.65
C LEU A 226 11.39 0.71 -19.91
N MET A 227 10.28 0.54 -19.20
CA MET A 227 9.40 -0.61 -19.41
C MET A 227 8.84 -0.62 -20.84
N ASP A 228 8.70 0.55 -21.45
CA ASP A 228 8.23 0.73 -22.83
C ASP A 228 9.26 0.26 -23.88
N ASP A 229 10.53 0.12 -23.50
CA ASP A 229 11.59 -0.37 -24.38
C ASP A 229 11.52 -1.90 -24.57
N LEU A 230 10.74 -2.61 -23.72
CA LEU A 230 10.58 -4.05 -23.80
C LEU A 230 9.66 -4.47 -24.94
N LYS A 231 10.24 -5.14 -25.94
CA LYS A 231 9.49 -5.81 -27.01
C LYS A 231 8.99 -7.18 -26.56
N THR A 232 7.79 -7.55 -26.99
CA THR A 232 7.28 -8.92 -26.85
C THR A 232 8.20 -9.92 -27.55
N PRO A 233 8.63 -11.01 -26.88
CA PRO A 233 9.31 -12.08 -27.58
C PRO A 233 8.37 -12.65 -28.66
N ALA A 234 8.93 -12.96 -29.84
CA ALA A 234 8.17 -13.63 -30.89
C ALA A 234 7.64 -14.95 -30.32
N ILE A 235 6.32 -15.12 -30.38
CA ILE A 235 5.70 -16.39 -30.03
C ILE A 235 5.93 -17.29 -31.25
N ASP A 236 7.00 -18.10 -31.21
CA ASP A 236 7.14 -19.20 -32.16
C ASP A 236 5.91 -20.11 -31.96
N LYS A 237 5.10 -20.19 -33.02
CA LYS A 237 3.87 -20.99 -33.07
C LYS A 237 4.16 -22.47 -33.18
#